data_AF-A0A9E5SYA2-F1
#
_entry.id   AF-A0A9E5SYA2-F1
#
_cell.length_a   1.000
_cell.length_b   1.000
_cell.length_c   1.000
_cell.angle_alpha   90.00
_cell.angle_beta   90.00
_cell.angle_gamma   90.00
#
_symmetry.space_group_name_H-M   'P 1'
#
loop_
_entity.id
_entity.type
_entity.pdbx_description
1 polymer ?
#
loop_
_entity_poly.entity_id
_entity_poly.type
_entity_poly.pdbx_seq_one_letter_code
_entity_poly.pdbx_strand_id
1 'polypeptide(L)'
;MKKRLYSLTLAVLMLAMPAACTPKNGGEPAAAPQSTPTAAAKESPTPVPKEAAPPEKKAEEQPESQGPSEQVNMRIGFITQEYKGDNIAEIPYIEYDGAANPEIDSINRAMNQGFQRIYEDFMESGEERQWIEIRSYPFTSPDYLQVVITSVFFPNYRLDGNITSINYDIKADKWIALQDIMSGLGLDEDRLMYNIGKLYEPVIPGQLIEAVAVKGFLIREGPEGLVTELLLELTADGEDDDPWQFIYSYTPELNQLCILNNICPFEPSLMDRMDPPLSYQMIPENP
;
A
#
# COMPACT_ATOMS: atom_id res chain seq x y z
N MET A 1 2.78 -9.89 -46.35
CA MET A 1 1.54 -9.55 -45.63
C MET A 1 1.88 -8.52 -44.55
N LYS A 2 1.10 -7.44 -44.46
CA LYS A 2 1.41 -6.26 -43.63
C LYS A 2 1.24 -6.61 -42.14
N LYS A 3 2.33 -6.61 -41.38
CA LYS A 3 2.31 -6.64 -39.91
C LYS A 3 1.65 -5.35 -39.42
N ARG A 4 0.52 -5.47 -38.71
CA ARG A 4 -0.07 -4.35 -37.96
C ARG A 4 0.54 -4.36 -36.58
N LEU A 5 1.34 -3.34 -36.31
CA LEU A 5 1.86 -2.99 -35.00
C LEU A 5 0.64 -2.49 -34.17
N TYR A 6 0.10 -3.30 -33.27
CA TYR A 6 -0.76 -2.80 -32.22
C TYR A 6 0.13 -2.50 -31.02
N SER A 7 0.49 -1.22 -30.90
CA SER A 7 1.09 -0.69 -29.68
C SER A 7 -0.06 -0.50 -28.69
N LEU A 8 -0.27 -1.49 -27.82
CA LEU A 8 -1.13 -1.33 -26.65
C LEU A 8 -0.30 -0.62 -25.58
N THR A 9 -0.32 0.71 -25.59
CA THR A 9 0.26 1.51 -24.51
C THR A 9 -0.77 1.56 -23.38
N LEU A 10 -0.79 0.54 -22.52
CA LEU A 10 -1.50 0.64 -21.25
C LEU A 10 -0.63 1.49 -20.33
N ALA A 11 -1.11 2.69 -20.01
CA ALA A 11 -0.44 3.60 -19.11
C ALA A 11 -0.37 2.96 -17.71
N VAL A 12 0.79 2.42 -17.36
CA VAL A 12 1.14 2.16 -15.97
C VAL A 12 1.23 3.53 -15.31
N LEU A 13 0.22 3.90 -14.52
CA LEU A 13 0.34 5.02 -13.59
C LEU A 13 1.27 4.58 -12.45
N MET A 14 2.58 4.61 -12.70
CA MET A 14 3.56 4.57 -11.63
C MET A 14 3.38 5.85 -10.82
N LEU A 15 2.72 5.75 -9.67
CA LEU A 15 2.68 6.80 -8.66
C LEU A 15 4.06 6.91 -8.00
N ALA A 16 4.99 7.55 -8.71
CA ALA A 16 6.16 8.16 -8.08
C ALA A 16 5.73 9.55 -7.59
N MET A 17 5.57 9.72 -6.27
CA MET A 17 5.38 11.05 -5.70
C MET A 17 6.69 11.87 -5.80
N PRO A 18 6.63 13.17 -6.12
CA PRO A 18 7.81 14.03 -6.10
C PRO A 18 8.20 14.35 -4.65
N ALA A 19 9.47 14.14 -4.32
CA ALA A 19 10.08 14.67 -3.11
C ALA A 19 9.94 16.19 -3.09
N ALA A 20 9.17 16.70 -2.12
CA ALA A 20 8.99 18.14 -1.94
C ALA A 20 10.30 18.78 -1.47
N CYS A 21 10.96 19.54 -2.36
CA CYS A 21 11.99 20.50 -1.97
C CYS A 21 11.34 21.63 -1.17
N THR A 22 11.86 21.86 0.04
CA THR A 22 11.57 23.04 0.86
C THR A 22 12.12 24.31 0.20
N PRO A 23 11.39 25.44 0.24
CA PRO A 23 11.91 26.71 -0.26
C PRO A 23 12.81 27.37 0.80
N LYS A 24 14.08 27.59 0.46
CA LYS A 24 15.00 28.36 1.28
C LYS A 24 14.87 29.85 0.92
N ASN A 25 14.09 30.58 1.71
CA ASN A 25 14.12 32.04 1.73
C ASN A 25 15.33 32.52 2.56
N GLY A 26 16.05 33.50 2.02
CA GLY A 26 17.14 34.24 2.65
C GLY A 26 18.07 34.74 1.55
N GLY A 27 18.07 36.02 1.16
CA GLY A 27 18.12 37.19 2.01
C GLY A 27 19.58 37.66 2.04
N GLU A 28 19.96 38.46 1.04
CA GLU A 28 21.15 39.34 1.14
C GLU A 28 20.83 40.46 2.15
N PRO A 29 21.80 40.93 2.95
CA PRO A 29 22.66 41.99 2.41
C PRO A 29 24.13 42.03 2.91
N ALA A 30 24.89 42.74 2.09
CA ALA A 30 26.18 43.40 2.20
C ALA A 30 26.84 43.73 3.57
N ALA A 31 28.18 43.63 3.50
CA ALA A 31 29.23 44.55 3.99
C ALA A 31 29.58 44.66 5.49
N ALA A 32 30.85 44.35 5.77
CA ALA A 32 31.63 44.77 6.95
C ALA A 32 32.05 46.27 6.85
N PRO A 33 32.51 46.92 7.94
CA PRO A 33 33.91 46.75 8.38
C PRO A 33 34.22 46.85 9.91
N GLN A 34 35.37 46.22 10.24
CA GLN A 34 36.37 46.43 11.31
C GLN A 34 36.16 47.41 12.49
N SER A 35 36.57 46.99 13.70
CA SER A 35 37.64 47.60 14.54
C SER A 35 37.93 46.79 15.82
N THR A 36 39.18 46.88 16.30
CA THR A 36 39.86 45.99 17.27
C THR A 36 39.95 46.60 18.71
N PRO A 37 40.71 46.05 19.69
CA PRO A 37 40.27 45.60 21.04
C PRO A 37 40.65 46.55 22.20
N THR A 38 40.37 46.20 23.48
CA THR A 38 41.27 46.36 24.68
C THR A 38 40.65 45.91 26.02
N ALA A 39 41.34 44.95 26.66
CA ALA A 39 41.71 44.70 28.08
C ALA A 39 40.92 45.18 29.35
N ALA A 40 40.69 44.19 30.23
CA ALA A 40 41.22 43.99 31.61
C ALA A 40 40.59 44.59 32.89
N ALA A 41 40.76 43.78 33.97
CA ALA A 41 40.72 44.05 35.43
C ALA A 41 39.34 44.08 36.12
N LYS A 42 39.12 43.65 37.38
CA LYS A 42 39.73 42.72 38.38
C LYS A 42 38.84 42.86 39.64
N GLU A 43 38.91 41.86 40.53
CA GLU A 43 38.67 41.93 41.99
C GLU A 43 37.25 41.75 42.59
N SER A 44 37.14 40.61 43.31
CA SER A 44 36.23 40.28 44.42
C SER A 44 36.42 41.22 45.63
N PRO A 45 35.53 41.26 46.66
CA PRO A 45 35.40 40.16 47.62
C PRO A 45 33.99 39.88 48.18
N THR A 46 33.85 38.65 48.67
CA THR A 46 32.77 38.10 49.50
C THR A 46 32.61 38.84 50.85
N PRO A 47 31.44 38.73 51.50
CA PRO A 47 31.45 38.00 52.77
C PRO A 47 30.22 37.08 52.98
N VAL A 48 30.47 35.94 53.61
CA VAL A 48 29.54 35.05 54.35
C VAL A 48 29.91 35.26 55.84
N PRO A 49 29.10 35.04 56.91
CA PRO A 49 28.02 34.04 57.02
C PRO A 49 26.81 34.39 57.90
N LYS A 50 25.74 33.59 57.81
CA LYS A 50 24.98 33.14 58.98
C LYS A 50 24.18 31.86 58.67
N GLU A 51 24.42 30.88 59.52
CA GLU A 51 23.93 29.52 59.56
C GLU A 51 22.53 29.45 60.18
N ALA A 52 21.63 28.66 59.58
CA ALA A 52 20.44 28.11 60.23
C ALA A 52 20.07 26.76 59.56
N ALA A 53 19.71 25.79 60.39
CA ALA A 53 19.64 24.35 60.16
C ALA A 53 18.40 23.89 59.32
N PRO A 54 18.32 22.59 58.92
CA PRO A 54 17.56 22.06 57.77
C PRO A 54 16.10 21.69 58.13
N PRO A 55 15.19 21.62 57.13
CA PRO A 55 14.78 20.34 56.52
C PRO A 55 14.51 20.53 55.00
N GLU A 56 14.26 19.57 54.11
CA GLU A 56 13.39 18.40 54.12
C GLU A 56 13.65 17.66 52.79
N LYS A 57 13.62 16.33 52.76
CA LYS A 57 13.76 15.56 51.51
C LYS A 57 12.60 15.92 50.56
N LYS A 58 12.90 16.59 49.44
CA LYS A 58 12.03 16.55 48.26
C LYS A 58 12.09 15.14 47.69
N ALA A 59 10.99 14.42 47.80
CA ALA A 59 10.73 13.27 46.96
C ALA A 59 10.81 13.74 45.50
N GLU A 60 11.61 13.04 44.69
CA GLU A 60 11.59 13.18 43.24
C GLU A 60 10.17 12.90 42.76
N GLU A 61 9.53 13.91 42.17
CA GLU A 61 8.32 13.73 41.37
C GLU A 61 8.69 12.82 40.20
N GLN A 62 8.25 11.56 40.28
CA GLN A 62 8.14 10.69 39.12
C GLN A 62 7.28 11.42 38.08
N PRO A 63 7.72 11.53 36.81
CA PRO A 63 6.82 11.99 35.78
C PRO A 63 5.63 11.03 35.72
N GLU A 64 4.44 11.57 35.92
CA GLU A 64 3.17 10.89 35.73
C GLU A 64 3.21 10.14 34.40
N SER A 65 3.17 8.82 34.53
CA SER A 65 2.58 7.88 33.59
C SER A 65 1.76 8.59 32.51
N GLN A 66 2.34 8.70 31.31
CA GLN A 66 1.57 8.95 30.10
C GLN A 66 0.39 7.98 30.12
N GLY A 67 -0.83 8.53 30.19
CA GLY A 67 -2.05 7.75 30.08
C GLY A 67 -2.04 6.92 28.79
N PRO A 68 -2.91 5.90 28.68
CA PRO A 68 -3.01 5.11 27.47
C PRO A 68 -3.14 6.05 26.28
N SER A 69 -2.21 5.97 25.33
CA SER A 69 -2.33 6.64 24.04
C SER A 69 -3.74 6.40 23.54
N GLU A 70 -4.50 7.46 23.23
CA GLU A 70 -5.78 7.35 22.53
C GLU A 70 -5.54 6.42 21.34
N GLN A 71 -6.07 5.20 21.40
CA GLN A 71 -5.99 4.28 20.28
C GLN A 71 -6.84 4.89 19.18
N VAL A 72 -6.17 5.54 18.23
CA VAL A 72 -6.80 6.03 17.00
C VAL A 72 -7.49 4.84 16.35
N ASN A 73 -8.81 4.88 16.29
CA ASN A 73 -9.58 3.83 15.66
C ASN A 73 -9.46 4.02 14.15
N MET A 74 -8.79 3.08 13.47
CA MET A 74 -8.65 3.08 12.03
C MET A 74 -9.32 1.83 11.46
N ARG A 75 -10.07 1.98 10.37
CA ARG A 75 -10.73 0.87 9.69
C ARG A 75 -10.83 1.10 8.19
N ILE A 76 -11.05 0.03 7.44
CA ILE A 76 -11.38 0.12 6.02
C ILE A 76 -12.88 0.39 5.88
N GLY A 77 -13.22 1.44 5.16
CA GLY A 77 -14.57 1.76 4.69
C GLY A 77 -14.64 1.79 3.17
N PHE A 78 -15.78 2.20 2.60
CA PHE A 78 -15.99 2.28 1.16
C PHE A 78 -16.58 3.62 0.73
N ILE A 79 -15.92 4.29 -0.23
CA ILE A 79 -16.43 5.52 -0.87
C ILE A 79 -17.61 5.15 -1.76
N THR A 80 -17.44 4.05 -2.51
CA THR A 80 -18.43 3.49 -3.42
C THR A 80 -18.56 2.02 -3.11
N GLN A 81 -19.79 1.59 -2.86
CA GLN A 81 -20.17 0.19 -2.73
C GLN A 81 -21.48 0.01 -3.49
N GLU A 82 -21.37 -0.26 -4.79
CA GLU A 82 -22.49 -0.33 -5.72
C GLU A 82 -22.52 -1.63 -6.50
N TYR A 83 -23.72 -2.18 -6.66
CA TYR A 83 -23.99 -3.40 -7.43
C TYR A 83 -25.12 -3.10 -8.43
N LYS A 84 -24.77 -2.73 -9.67
CA LYS A 84 -25.71 -2.24 -10.71
C LYS A 84 -25.69 -3.16 -11.93
N GLY A 85 -26.68 -4.05 -12.02
CA GLY A 85 -26.67 -5.11 -13.03
C GLY A 85 -25.49 -6.03 -12.78
N ASP A 86 -24.65 -6.23 -13.80
CA ASP A 86 -23.41 -7.02 -13.67
C ASP A 86 -22.22 -6.19 -13.15
N ASN A 87 -22.38 -4.86 -13.00
CA ASN A 87 -21.30 -4.00 -12.51
C ASN A 87 -21.15 -4.12 -11.00
N ILE A 88 -19.90 -4.23 -10.56
CA ILE A 88 -19.51 -4.20 -9.14
C ILE A 88 -18.49 -3.09 -8.95
N ALA A 89 -18.74 -2.21 -7.98
CA ALA A 89 -17.78 -1.18 -7.58
C ALA A 89 -17.67 -1.12 -6.06
N GLU A 90 -16.54 -1.57 -5.55
CA GLU A 90 -16.16 -1.56 -4.14
C GLU A 90 -14.85 -0.79 -4.01
N ILE A 91 -14.95 0.53 -3.81
CA ILE A 91 -13.79 1.42 -3.80
C ILE A 91 -13.47 1.78 -2.36
N PRO A 92 -12.34 1.28 -1.82
CA PRO A 92 -12.05 1.39 -0.41
C PRO A 92 -11.61 2.80 -0.03
N TYR A 93 -11.73 3.10 1.25
CA TYR A 93 -10.99 4.18 1.90
C TYR A 93 -10.62 3.82 3.32
N ILE A 94 -9.62 4.50 3.87
CA ILE A 94 -9.23 4.34 5.27
C ILE A 94 -9.98 5.41 6.08
N GLU A 95 -10.85 4.94 6.96
CA GLU A 95 -11.48 5.73 8.01
C GLU A 95 -10.54 5.81 9.21
N TYR A 96 -10.43 7.01 9.80
CA TYR A 96 -9.65 7.21 11.01
C TYR A 96 -10.31 8.24 11.93
N ASP A 97 -10.48 7.86 13.19
CA ASP A 97 -10.99 8.74 14.25
C ASP A 97 -9.79 9.38 14.96
N GLY A 98 -9.30 10.50 14.44
CA GLY A 98 -8.11 11.15 15.00
C GLY A 98 -7.82 12.54 14.42
N ALA A 99 -6.67 13.10 14.81
CA ALA A 99 -6.12 14.28 14.16
C ALA A 99 -5.81 13.97 12.69
N ALA A 100 -5.92 14.98 11.82
CA ALA A 100 -5.65 14.83 10.39
C ALA A 100 -4.32 14.08 10.15
N ASN A 101 -4.38 13.02 9.35
CA ASN A 101 -3.24 12.20 9.00
C ASN A 101 -2.93 12.40 7.51
N PRO A 102 -1.87 13.16 7.16
CA PRO A 102 -1.53 13.47 5.78
C PRO A 102 -1.25 12.24 4.92
N GLU A 103 -0.76 11.16 5.53
CA GLU A 103 -0.45 9.90 4.85
C GLU A 103 -1.74 9.18 4.46
N ILE A 104 -2.66 9.01 5.41
CA ILE A 104 -3.98 8.44 5.13
C ILE A 104 -4.75 9.30 4.13
N ASP A 105 -4.69 10.63 4.26
CA ASP A 105 -5.31 11.53 3.30
C ASP A 105 -4.71 11.36 1.89
N SER A 106 -3.41 11.07 1.80
CA SER A 106 -2.72 10.78 0.54
C SER A 106 -3.20 9.48 -0.10
N ILE A 107 -3.30 8.41 0.70
CA ILE A 107 -3.82 7.12 0.28
C ILE A 107 -5.27 7.25 -0.20
N ASN A 108 -6.12 7.94 0.59
CA ASN A 108 -7.52 8.18 0.24
C ASN A 108 -7.68 9.00 -1.04
N ARG A 109 -6.82 10.01 -1.26
CA ARG A 109 -6.79 10.74 -2.55
C ARG A 109 -6.39 9.85 -3.71
N ALA A 110 -5.40 8.97 -3.53
CA ALA A 110 -4.96 8.05 -4.59
C ALA A 110 -6.06 7.05 -4.96
N MET A 111 -6.79 6.50 -3.99
CA MET A 111 -7.93 5.61 -4.24
C MET A 111 -9.05 6.30 -5.00
N ASN A 112 -9.39 7.53 -4.61
CA ASN A 112 -10.41 8.34 -5.28
C ASN A 112 -9.96 8.71 -6.72
N GLN A 113 -8.74 9.21 -6.90
CA GLN A 113 -8.26 9.61 -8.24
C GLN A 113 -7.98 8.42 -9.17
N GLY A 114 -7.73 7.23 -8.61
CA GLY A 114 -7.52 5.99 -9.35
C GLY A 114 -8.83 5.27 -9.66
N PHE A 115 -9.38 4.56 -8.68
CA PHE A 115 -10.48 3.62 -8.89
C PHE A 115 -11.84 4.30 -9.07
N GLN A 116 -12.13 5.35 -8.29
CA GLN A 116 -13.40 6.09 -8.46
C GLN A 116 -13.47 6.71 -9.84
N ARG A 117 -12.38 7.32 -10.31
CA ARG A 117 -12.33 7.84 -11.67
C ARG A 117 -12.48 6.77 -12.73
N ILE A 118 -11.82 5.62 -12.58
CA ILE A 118 -11.98 4.48 -13.53
C ILE A 118 -13.44 4.05 -13.62
N TYR A 119 -14.12 3.93 -12.47
CA TYR A 119 -15.53 3.56 -12.44
C TYR A 119 -16.43 4.62 -13.08
N GLU A 120 -16.23 5.90 -12.73
CA GLU A 120 -16.99 7.01 -13.30
C GLU A 120 -16.81 7.10 -14.83
N ASP A 121 -15.57 7.07 -15.32
CA ASP A 121 -15.26 7.09 -16.75
C ASP A 121 -15.93 5.92 -17.48
N PHE A 122 -15.95 4.72 -16.88
CA PHE A 122 -16.65 3.55 -17.44
C PHE A 122 -18.17 3.78 -17.50
N MET A 123 -18.77 4.25 -16.40
CA MET A 123 -20.21 4.49 -16.34
C MET A 123 -20.66 5.60 -17.30
N GLU A 124 -19.82 6.60 -17.54
CA GLU A 124 -20.06 7.67 -18.50
C GLU A 124 -19.93 7.22 -19.96
N SER A 125 -19.10 6.21 -20.26
CA SER A 125 -18.91 5.69 -21.62
C SER A 125 -20.21 5.15 -22.24
N GLY A 126 -21.09 4.58 -21.41
CA GLY A 126 -22.38 4.03 -21.83
C GLY A 126 -22.26 2.88 -22.84
N GLU A 127 -21.12 2.19 -22.91
CA GLU A 127 -20.92 1.09 -23.85
C GLU A 127 -21.85 -0.09 -23.54
N GLU A 128 -22.72 -0.44 -24.49
CA GLU A 128 -23.66 -1.54 -24.32
C GLU A 128 -22.92 -2.89 -24.26
N ARG A 129 -23.38 -3.79 -23.37
CA ARG A 129 -22.86 -5.17 -23.18
C ARG A 129 -21.45 -5.26 -22.63
N GLN A 130 -20.97 -4.20 -21.98
CA GLN A 130 -19.79 -4.24 -21.16
C GLN A 130 -20.19 -4.08 -19.70
N TRP A 131 -19.37 -4.63 -18.81
CA TRP A 131 -19.47 -4.36 -17.38
C TRP A 131 -18.07 -4.28 -16.78
N ILE A 132 -18.01 -3.62 -15.63
CA ILE A 132 -16.79 -3.48 -14.83
C ILE A 132 -16.97 -4.15 -13.48
N GLU A 133 -15.93 -4.82 -13.03
CA GLU A 133 -15.83 -5.33 -11.68
C GLU A 133 -14.60 -4.73 -11.00
N ILE A 134 -14.82 -3.81 -10.05
CA ILE A 134 -13.84 -3.35 -9.08
C ILE A 134 -14.23 -3.95 -7.74
N ARG A 135 -13.49 -4.99 -7.30
CA ARG A 135 -13.77 -5.70 -6.05
C ARG A 135 -12.65 -5.44 -5.05
N SER A 136 -13.01 -5.37 -3.77
CA SER A 136 -12.08 -5.13 -2.69
C SER A 136 -12.07 -6.28 -1.69
N TYR A 137 -10.88 -6.57 -1.17
CA TYR A 137 -10.59 -7.67 -0.26
C TYR A 137 -9.82 -7.10 0.94
N PRO A 138 -10.53 -6.68 1.99
CA PRO A 138 -9.94 -6.07 3.18
C PRO A 138 -9.33 -7.11 4.13
N PHE A 139 -8.17 -6.77 4.71
CA PHE A 139 -7.45 -7.54 5.71
C PHE A 139 -6.94 -6.59 6.82
N THR A 140 -7.58 -6.64 7.98
CA THR A 140 -7.20 -5.83 9.14
C THR A 140 -6.61 -6.69 10.25
N SER A 141 -5.53 -6.20 10.84
CA SER A 141 -4.90 -6.76 12.04
C SER A 141 -4.54 -5.64 13.01
N PRO A 142 -4.07 -5.93 14.23
CA PRO A 142 -3.57 -4.89 15.14
C PRO A 142 -2.40 -4.08 14.59
N ASP A 143 -1.68 -4.61 13.59
CA ASP A 143 -0.43 -4.03 13.07
C ASP A 143 -0.59 -3.44 11.68
N TYR A 144 -1.54 -3.94 10.89
CA TYR A 144 -1.70 -3.58 9.48
C TYR A 144 -3.16 -3.39 9.08
N LEU A 145 -3.39 -2.39 8.23
CA LEU A 145 -4.60 -2.23 7.42
C LEU A 145 -4.23 -2.47 5.97
N GLN A 146 -4.83 -3.49 5.36
CA GLN A 146 -4.49 -3.91 4.01
C GLN A 146 -5.75 -4.10 3.19
N VAL A 147 -5.74 -3.65 1.94
CA VAL A 147 -6.82 -3.92 0.99
C VAL A 147 -6.21 -4.36 -0.32
N VAL A 148 -6.61 -5.52 -0.81
CA VAL A 148 -6.35 -5.94 -2.19
C VAL A 148 -7.54 -5.57 -3.05
N ILE A 149 -7.28 -5.06 -4.24
CA ILE A 149 -8.30 -4.61 -5.17
C ILE A 149 -8.07 -5.32 -6.48
N THR A 150 -9.10 -5.96 -7.03
CA THR A 150 -9.10 -6.43 -8.42
C THR A 150 -9.94 -5.47 -9.27
N SER A 151 -9.49 -5.24 -10.50
CA SER A 151 -10.20 -4.42 -11.47
C SER A 151 -10.20 -5.11 -12.83
N VAL A 152 -11.40 -5.38 -13.32
CA VAL A 152 -11.63 -6.19 -14.50
C VAL A 152 -12.72 -5.55 -15.37
N PHE A 153 -12.46 -5.43 -16.67
CA PHE A 153 -13.45 -5.03 -17.66
C PHE A 153 -13.88 -6.25 -18.46
N PHE A 154 -15.17 -6.35 -18.73
CA PHE A 154 -15.74 -7.46 -19.48
C PHE A 154 -16.47 -7.00 -20.75
N PRO A 155 -16.48 -7.83 -21.81
CA PRO A 155 -15.84 -9.15 -21.88
C PRO A 155 -14.31 -9.05 -21.98
N ASN A 156 -13.60 -9.81 -21.14
CA ASN A 156 -12.18 -10.09 -21.31
C ASN A 156 -12.01 -11.53 -21.77
N TYR A 157 -11.05 -11.73 -22.66
CA TYR A 157 -10.62 -13.05 -23.08
C TYR A 157 -9.13 -13.13 -22.79
N ARG A 158 -8.69 -14.19 -22.11
CA ARG A 158 -7.27 -14.46 -21.79
C ARG A 158 -6.62 -13.53 -20.74
N LEU A 159 -7.37 -12.60 -20.16
CA LEU A 159 -6.87 -11.68 -19.14
C LEU A 159 -7.69 -11.86 -17.85
N ASP A 160 -7.03 -12.20 -16.75
CA ASP A 160 -7.65 -12.22 -15.41
C ASP A 160 -7.87 -10.82 -14.82
N GLY A 161 -7.50 -9.77 -15.57
CA GLY A 161 -7.61 -8.37 -15.18
C GLY A 161 -6.40 -7.88 -14.39
N ASN A 162 -6.61 -6.85 -13.57
CA ASN A 162 -5.56 -6.20 -12.79
C ASN A 162 -5.78 -6.45 -11.30
N ILE A 163 -4.70 -6.56 -10.54
CA ILE A 163 -4.69 -6.67 -9.08
C ILE A 163 -3.77 -5.61 -8.51
N THR A 164 -4.12 -5.01 -7.38
CA THR A 164 -3.21 -4.16 -6.63
C THR A 164 -3.49 -4.24 -5.15
N SER A 165 -2.63 -3.66 -4.33
CA SER A 165 -2.83 -3.62 -2.89
C SER A 165 -2.47 -2.27 -2.29
N ILE A 166 -3.11 -1.96 -1.18
CA ILE A 166 -2.83 -0.81 -0.32
C ILE A 166 -2.54 -1.36 1.06
N ASN A 167 -1.39 -1.02 1.61
CA ASN A 167 -0.89 -1.60 2.86
C ASN A 167 -0.38 -0.48 3.78
N TYR A 168 -1.00 -0.35 4.95
CA TYR A 168 -0.67 0.65 5.95
C TYR A 168 -0.18 -0.02 7.24
N ASP A 169 0.97 0.42 7.74
CA ASP A 169 1.52 0.01 9.03
C ASP A 169 0.94 0.93 10.13
N ILE A 170 0.09 0.36 10.99
CA ILE A 170 -0.60 1.09 12.05
C ILE A 170 0.40 1.58 13.10
N LYS A 171 1.43 0.78 13.42
CA LYS A 171 2.40 1.09 14.47
C LYS A 171 3.41 2.14 14.02
N ALA A 172 3.83 2.06 12.76
CA ALA A 172 4.77 3.02 12.19
C ALA A 172 4.07 4.24 11.57
N ASP A 173 2.73 4.27 11.56
CA ASP A 173 1.89 5.35 11.03
C ASP A 173 2.29 5.75 9.60
N LYS A 174 2.44 4.74 8.73
CA LYS A 174 2.96 4.94 7.37
C LYS A 174 2.38 3.98 6.35
N TRP A 175 2.31 4.43 5.10
CA TRP A 175 2.15 3.54 3.96
C TRP A 175 3.40 2.66 3.78
N ILE A 176 3.17 1.42 3.38
CA ILE A 176 4.23 0.49 3.01
C ILE A 176 4.29 0.43 1.48
N ALA A 177 5.36 0.96 0.91
CA ALA A 177 5.58 0.90 -0.53
C ALA A 177 6.01 -0.50 -0.97
N LEU A 178 5.55 -0.94 -2.15
CA LEU A 178 5.94 -2.22 -2.74
C LEU A 178 7.48 -2.35 -2.89
N GLN A 179 8.15 -1.25 -3.24
CA GLN A 179 9.60 -1.25 -3.39
C GLN A 179 10.34 -1.56 -2.08
N ASP A 180 9.80 -1.12 -0.94
CA ASP A 180 10.38 -1.39 0.38
C ASP A 180 10.28 -2.89 0.70
N ILE A 181 9.14 -3.51 0.37
CA ILE A 181 8.92 -4.96 0.53
C ILE A 181 9.86 -5.76 -0.37
N MET A 182 9.92 -5.42 -1.66
CA MET A 182 10.82 -6.08 -2.61
C MET A 182 12.28 -6.00 -2.16
N SER A 183 12.70 -4.81 -1.70
CA SER A 183 14.05 -4.59 -1.16
C SER A 183 14.29 -5.38 0.13
N GLY A 184 13.32 -5.42 1.04
CA GLY A 184 13.39 -6.19 2.29
C GLY A 184 13.50 -7.70 2.07
N LEU A 185 12.86 -8.21 1.02
CA LEU A 185 12.95 -9.61 0.59
C LEU A 185 14.21 -9.90 -0.25
N GLY A 186 14.99 -8.87 -0.60
CA GLY A 186 16.16 -9.01 -1.46
C GLY A 186 15.83 -9.46 -2.89
N LEU A 187 14.64 -9.09 -3.37
CA LEU A 187 14.13 -9.40 -4.70
C LEU A 187 14.26 -8.19 -5.63
N ASP A 188 14.84 -8.45 -6.79
CA ASP A 188 14.76 -7.61 -7.98
C ASP A 188 14.02 -8.38 -9.08
N GLU A 189 13.81 -7.74 -10.24
CA GLU A 189 13.08 -8.35 -11.36
C GLU A 189 13.72 -9.66 -11.84
N ASP A 190 15.05 -9.71 -11.94
CA ASP A 190 15.80 -10.88 -12.40
C ASP A 190 15.67 -12.06 -11.43
N ARG A 191 15.83 -11.81 -10.12
CA ARG A 191 15.68 -12.83 -9.07
C ARG A 191 14.24 -13.30 -8.97
N LEU A 192 13.28 -12.39 -9.08
CA LEU A 192 11.87 -12.76 -9.10
C LEU A 192 11.59 -13.68 -10.29
N MET A 193 11.93 -13.27 -11.52
CA MET A 193 11.72 -14.08 -12.72
C MET A 193 12.39 -15.45 -12.58
N TYR A 194 13.62 -15.50 -12.08
CA TYR A 194 14.35 -16.76 -11.85
C TYR A 194 13.64 -17.67 -10.84
N ASN A 195 13.16 -17.12 -9.71
CA ASN A 195 12.47 -17.89 -8.69
C ASN A 195 11.12 -18.40 -9.20
N ILE A 196 10.35 -17.55 -9.87
CA ILE A 196 9.06 -17.91 -10.46
C ILE A 196 9.24 -18.96 -11.55
N GLY A 197 10.24 -18.83 -12.42
CA GLY A 197 10.53 -19.81 -13.46
C GLY A 197 10.84 -21.23 -12.95
N LYS A 198 11.29 -21.38 -11.69
CA LYS A 198 11.48 -22.69 -11.06
C LYS A 198 10.20 -23.32 -10.54
N LEU A 199 9.22 -22.49 -10.19
CA LEU A 199 7.97 -22.89 -9.55
C LEU A 199 6.80 -22.95 -10.53
N TYR A 200 6.94 -22.28 -11.68
CA TYR A 200 5.89 -22.18 -12.67
C TYR A 200 5.59 -23.53 -13.31
N GLU A 201 4.33 -23.92 -13.22
CA GLU A 201 3.75 -25.03 -13.94
C GLU A 201 2.83 -24.47 -15.03
N PRO A 202 3.13 -24.70 -16.33
CA PRO A 202 2.32 -24.21 -17.43
C PRO A 202 0.87 -24.71 -17.35
N VAL A 203 -0.09 -23.79 -17.42
CA VAL A 203 -1.51 -24.13 -17.47
C VAL A 203 -1.84 -24.83 -18.78
N ILE A 204 -1.21 -24.37 -19.87
CA ILE A 204 -1.31 -24.98 -21.21
C ILE A 204 0.05 -25.59 -21.57
N PRO A 205 0.12 -26.83 -22.09
CA PRO A 205 1.36 -27.44 -22.52
C PRO A 205 2.12 -26.56 -23.52
N GLY A 206 3.40 -26.30 -23.24
CA GLY A 206 4.27 -25.49 -24.11
C GLY A 206 4.26 -23.99 -23.80
N GLN A 207 3.44 -23.51 -22.86
CA GLN A 207 3.52 -22.12 -22.41
C GLN A 207 4.86 -21.82 -21.73
N LEU A 208 5.41 -20.67 -22.05
CA LEU A 208 6.61 -20.11 -21.43
C LEU A 208 6.28 -18.76 -20.81
N ILE A 209 6.88 -18.47 -19.66
CA ILE A 209 6.74 -17.17 -19.00
C ILE A 209 7.46 -16.12 -19.85
N GLU A 210 6.74 -15.09 -20.26
CA GLU A 210 7.29 -13.92 -20.95
C GLU A 210 7.64 -12.81 -19.95
N ALA A 211 6.72 -12.54 -19.02
CA ALA A 211 6.87 -11.46 -18.06
C ALA A 211 6.26 -11.80 -16.70
N VAL A 212 6.86 -11.26 -15.65
CA VAL A 212 6.35 -11.29 -14.28
C VAL A 212 6.44 -9.88 -13.73
N ALA A 213 5.32 -9.37 -13.21
CA ALA A 213 5.27 -8.07 -12.56
C ALA A 213 4.58 -8.19 -11.20
N VAL A 214 5.22 -7.63 -10.16
CA VAL A 214 4.58 -7.53 -8.84
C VAL A 214 3.65 -6.33 -8.86
N LYS A 215 2.37 -6.54 -8.54
CA LYS A 215 1.34 -5.50 -8.58
C LYS A 215 0.80 -5.12 -7.21
N GLY A 216 1.06 -5.95 -6.21
CA GLY A 216 0.70 -5.73 -4.82
C GLY A 216 1.37 -6.76 -3.91
N PHE A 217 1.04 -6.69 -2.63
CA PHE A 217 1.47 -7.66 -1.63
C PHE A 217 0.49 -7.67 -0.46
N LEU A 218 0.56 -8.73 0.33
CA LEU A 218 -0.13 -8.91 1.59
C LEU A 218 0.85 -9.42 2.65
N ILE A 219 0.80 -8.85 3.84
CA ILE A 219 1.50 -9.32 5.04
C ILE A 219 0.49 -10.09 5.88
N ARG A 220 0.76 -11.37 6.13
CA ARG A 220 -0.18 -12.27 6.83
C ARG A 220 0.53 -13.18 7.82
N GLU A 221 -0.20 -13.72 8.77
CA GLU A 221 0.33 -14.78 9.62
C GLU A 221 0.59 -16.05 8.80
N GLY A 222 1.78 -16.59 8.94
CA GLY A 222 2.23 -17.86 8.40
C GLY A 222 2.72 -18.80 9.52
N PRO A 223 3.23 -20.00 9.15
CA PRO A 223 3.57 -21.03 10.12
C PRO A 223 4.65 -20.64 11.14
N GLU A 224 5.61 -19.80 10.75
CA GLU A 224 6.76 -19.40 11.56
C GLU A 224 6.74 -17.91 11.95
N GLY A 225 5.62 -17.21 11.70
CA GLY A 225 5.48 -15.77 11.91
C GLY A 225 4.87 -15.09 10.70
N LEU A 226 5.04 -13.76 10.60
CA LEU A 226 4.55 -13.00 9.45
C LEU A 226 5.27 -13.43 8.18
N VAL A 227 4.51 -13.60 7.09
CA VAL A 227 5.01 -13.86 5.74
C VAL A 227 4.46 -12.82 4.77
N THR A 228 5.23 -12.54 3.72
CA THR A 228 4.82 -11.63 2.65
C THR A 228 4.37 -12.40 1.42
N GLU A 229 3.10 -12.30 1.09
CA GLU A 229 2.52 -12.84 -0.13
C GLU A 229 2.54 -11.76 -1.21
N LEU A 230 3.38 -11.91 -2.23
CA LEU A 230 3.45 -11.02 -3.38
C LEU A 230 2.34 -11.36 -4.38
N LEU A 231 1.63 -10.35 -4.86
CA LEU A 231 0.58 -10.48 -5.87
C LEU A 231 1.16 -10.16 -7.24
N LEU A 232 1.12 -11.14 -8.13
CA LEU A 232 1.82 -11.14 -9.40
C LEU A 232 0.85 -11.12 -10.57
N GLU A 233 1.20 -10.35 -11.59
CA GLU A 233 0.70 -10.50 -12.94
C GLU A 233 1.75 -11.28 -13.74
N LEU A 234 1.36 -12.44 -14.26
CA LEU A 234 2.22 -13.31 -15.06
C LEU A 234 1.68 -13.36 -16.48
N THR A 235 2.51 -12.97 -17.44
CA THR A 235 2.22 -13.11 -18.87
C THR A 235 2.94 -14.34 -19.39
N ALA A 236 2.19 -15.27 -19.96
CA ALA A 236 2.71 -16.50 -20.54
C ALA A 236 2.27 -16.63 -22.00
N ASP A 237 3.22 -16.98 -22.86
CA ASP A 237 3.00 -17.11 -24.30
C ASP A 237 3.14 -18.57 -24.75
N GLY A 238 2.40 -18.93 -25.81
CA GLY A 238 2.50 -20.22 -26.49
C GLY A 238 2.90 -20.03 -27.95
N GLU A 239 3.52 -21.03 -28.58
CA GLU A 239 4.14 -20.89 -29.91
C GLU A 239 3.23 -20.31 -31.02
N ASP A 240 1.90 -20.41 -30.90
CA ASP A 240 0.92 -19.96 -31.91
C ASP A 240 -0.26 -19.14 -31.32
N ASP A 241 -0.17 -18.65 -30.08
CA ASP A 241 -1.28 -18.02 -29.37
C ASP A 241 -0.99 -16.57 -28.96
N ASP A 242 -2.03 -15.74 -28.78
CA ASP A 242 -1.88 -14.47 -28.07
C ASP A 242 -1.56 -14.74 -26.58
N PRO A 243 -0.72 -13.89 -25.94
CA PRO A 243 -0.28 -14.11 -24.58
C PRO A 243 -1.44 -14.14 -23.59
N TRP A 244 -1.34 -15.05 -22.62
CA TRP A 244 -2.28 -15.20 -21.52
C TRP A 244 -1.76 -14.46 -20.31
N GLN A 245 -2.65 -13.73 -19.65
CA GLN A 245 -2.34 -13.01 -18.42
C GLN A 245 -3.09 -13.65 -17.26
N PHE A 246 -2.31 -14.12 -16.30
CA PHE A 246 -2.80 -14.76 -15.08
C PHE A 246 -2.41 -13.96 -13.85
N ILE A 247 -3.24 -14.05 -12.83
CA ILE A 247 -2.90 -13.53 -11.51
C ILE A 247 -2.40 -14.68 -10.64
N TYR A 248 -1.22 -14.48 -10.04
CA TYR A 248 -0.59 -15.44 -9.12
C TYR A 248 -0.33 -14.78 -7.77
N SER A 249 -0.20 -15.59 -6.72
CA SER A 249 0.49 -15.21 -5.50
C SER A 249 1.78 -15.99 -5.32
N TYR A 250 2.81 -15.30 -4.87
CA TYR A 250 4.12 -15.86 -4.57
C TYR A 250 4.54 -15.48 -3.17
N THR A 251 4.84 -16.48 -2.34
CA THR A 251 5.33 -16.30 -0.97
C THR A 251 6.78 -16.79 -0.91
N PRO A 252 7.78 -15.88 -1.00
CA PRO A 252 9.21 -16.26 -1.05
C PRO A 252 9.66 -17.09 0.14
N GLU A 253 9.21 -16.74 1.34
CA GLU A 253 9.57 -17.39 2.61
C GLU A 253 9.11 -18.86 2.64
N LEU A 254 8.01 -19.17 1.95
CA LEU A 254 7.46 -20.52 1.82
C LEU A 254 7.85 -21.21 0.51
N ASN A 255 8.55 -20.50 -0.39
CA ASN A 255 8.88 -20.94 -1.74
C ASN A 255 7.65 -21.50 -2.48
N GLN A 256 6.53 -20.79 -2.41
CA GLN A 256 5.24 -21.25 -2.90
C GLN A 256 4.69 -20.28 -3.94
N LEU A 257 4.26 -20.81 -5.08
CA LEU A 257 3.56 -20.09 -6.15
C LEU A 257 2.17 -20.69 -6.32
N CYS A 258 1.13 -19.87 -6.30
CA CYS A 258 -0.26 -20.29 -6.44
C CYS A 258 -0.98 -19.42 -7.46
N ILE A 259 -1.74 -20.04 -8.37
CA ILE A 259 -2.65 -19.30 -9.24
C ILE A 259 -3.82 -18.79 -8.40
N LEU A 260 -4.18 -17.52 -8.55
CA LEU A 260 -5.33 -16.94 -7.85
C LEU A 260 -6.59 -17.11 -8.68
N ASN A 261 -7.71 -17.36 -7.99
CA ASN A 261 -9.02 -17.43 -8.62
C ASN A 261 -9.49 -16.00 -8.97
N ASN A 262 -9.83 -15.78 -10.24
CA ASN A 262 -10.28 -14.47 -10.73
C ASN A 262 -11.66 -14.02 -10.22
N ILE A 263 -12.46 -14.92 -9.62
CA ILE A 263 -13.75 -14.59 -8.98
C ILE A 263 -13.55 -14.15 -7.53
N CYS A 264 -12.75 -14.89 -6.76
CA CYS A 264 -12.44 -14.61 -5.37
C CYS A 264 -11.01 -15.12 -5.06
N PRO A 265 -10.00 -14.24 -5.13
CA PRO A 265 -8.59 -14.65 -5.05
C PRO A 265 -8.20 -15.18 -3.67
N PHE A 266 -8.96 -14.86 -2.63
CA PHE A 266 -8.65 -15.23 -1.25
C PHE A 266 -9.81 -16.00 -0.60
N GLU A 267 -9.48 -16.79 0.42
CA GLU A 267 -10.47 -17.50 1.21
C GLU A 267 -11.28 -16.49 2.05
N PRO A 268 -12.64 -16.49 1.98
CA PRO A 268 -13.48 -15.53 2.72
C PRO A 268 -13.26 -15.49 4.22
N SER A 269 -12.81 -16.60 4.83
CA SER A 269 -12.52 -16.70 6.27
C SER A 269 -11.31 -15.89 6.70
N LEU A 270 -10.42 -15.52 5.77
CA LEU A 270 -9.18 -14.78 6.02
C LEU A 270 -9.35 -13.26 5.88
N MET A 271 -10.49 -12.81 5.36
CA MET A 271 -10.77 -11.40 5.06
C MET A 271 -11.72 -10.79 6.10
N ASP A 272 -11.70 -9.46 6.21
CA ASP A 272 -12.59 -8.75 7.13
C ASP A 272 -14.06 -8.97 6.72
N ARG A 273 -14.95 -9.06 7.71
CA ARG A 273 -16.39 -9.03 7.51
C ARG A 273 -16.88 -7.59 7.51
N MET A 274 -17.58 -7.19 6.45
CA MET A 274 -18.01 -5.80 6.27
C MET A 274 -19.52 -5.67 6.50
N ASP A 275 -19.94 -4.48 6.96
CA ASP A 275 -21.34 -4.08 7.02
C ASP A 275 -21.48 -2.68 6.38
N PRO A 276 -22.15 -2.55 5.21
CA PRO A 276 -22.83 -3.62 4.47
C PRO A 276 -21.85 -4.62 3.80
N PRO A 277 -22.30 -5.85 3.49
CA PRO A 277 -21.42 -6.91 2.99
C PRO A 277 -20.86 -6.61 1.59
N LEU A 278 -19.63 -7.04 1.36
CA LEU A 278 -18.98 -7.02 0.03
C LEU A 278 -19.51 -8.12 -0.88
N SER A 279 -19.32 -8.00 -2.19
CA SER A 279 -19.79 -8.95 -3.22
C SER A 279 -19.43 -10.39 -2.91
N TYR A 280 -18.18 -10.67 -2.49
CA TYR A 280 -17.75 -12.03 -2.15
C TYR A 280 -18.46 -12.58 -0.90
N GLN A 281 -18.98 -11.71 -0.02
CA GLN A 281 -19.70 -12.08 1.21
C GLN A 281 -21.20 -12.28 0.96
N MET A 282 -21.72 -11.80 -0.17
CA MET A 282 -23.11 -11.99 -0.56
C MET A 282 -23.36 -13.34 -1.26
N ILE A 283 -22.31 -14.02 -1.70
CA ILE A 283 -22.42 -15.34 -2.33
C ILE A 283 -22.68 -16.38 -1.23
N PRO A 284 -23.76 -17.18 -1.32
CA PRO A 284 -24.05 -18.23 -0.33
C PRO A 284 -22.89 -19.23 -0.24
N GLU A 285 -22.57 -19.71 0.97
CA GLU A 285 -21.49 -20.70 1.20
C GLU A 285 -21.74 -22.08 0.53
N ASN A 286 -22.83 -22.27 -0.21
CA ASN A 286 -23.05 -23.38 -1.14
C ASN A 286 -24.22 -23.02 -2.10
N PRO A 287 -24.10 -23.24 -3.43
CA PRO A 287 -25.27 -23.35 -4.31
C PRO A 287 -26.10 -24.62 -4.02
#